data_AF-A0A0E0KCA7-F1
#
_entry.id   AF-A0A0E0KCA7-F1
#
_cell.length_a   1.000
_cell.length_b   1.000
_cell.length_c   1.000
_cell.angle_alpha   90.00
_cell.angle_beta   90.00
_cell.angle_gamma   90.00
#
_symmetry.space_group_name_H-M   'P 1'
#
loop_
_entity.id
_entity.type
_entity.pdbx_description
1 polymer ?
#
loop_
_entity_poly.entity_id
_entity_poly.type
_entity_poly.pdbx_seq_one_letter_code
_entity_poly.pdbx_strand_id
1 'polypeptide(L)'
;MPMSMEEYEIGLSYTIMKMEQQNTNSKEGVEVLQQVPFEDEKLGNGQYTSKDYHLQSKIPSWMKGFAPASALTVHEESWCAYPNSRTEIIDIASQSRDYWSKAISAPNVDLTAFRSQRTSRGPLLKGWMDSCRPVMTTYKLVIMDAPIWGLGERLEDCIIAGERALFLACHRLCFAWIDEWYGMTLDQIQEMERQTDLLLKKTLKKPAKAGSKHDGKRKTLKEEIVAVGSCT
;
A
#
# COMPACT_ATOMS: atom_id res chain seq x y z
N MET A 1 -12.29 -9.00 3.26
CA MET A 1 -11.36 -9.72 2.35
C MET A 1 -11.73 -11.20 2.27
N PRO A 2 -11.65 -11.85 1.10
CA PRO A 2 -11.92 -13.29 0.91
C PRO A 2 -10.74 -14.19 1.35
N MET A 3 -10.33 -14.03 2.61
CA MET A 3 -9.19 -14.72 3.24
C MET A 3 -9.37 -14.75 4.77
N SER A 4 -8.61 -15.61 5.47
CA SER A 4 -8.57 -15.63 6.94
C SER A 4 -7.79 -14.43 7.49
N MET A 5 -7.79 -14.23 8.82
CA MET A 5 -6.98 -13.20 9.48
C MET A 5 -5.47 -13.45 9.30
N GLU A 6 -5.03 -14.70 9.48
CA GLU A 6 -3.63 -15.12 9.32
C GLU A 6 -3.14 -14.92 7.88
N GLU A 7 -3.97 -15.30 6.90
CA GLU A 7 -3.67 -15.08 5.48
C GLU A 7 -3.62 -13.59 5.14
N TYR A 8 -4.51 -12.79 5.74
CA TYR A 8 -4.54 -11.36 5.52
C TYR A 8 -3.29 -10.65 6.04
N GLU A 9 -2.78 -11.05 7.21
CA GLU A 9 -1.54 -10.50 7.77
C GLU A 9 -0.38 -10.70 6.79
N ILE A 10 -0.15 -11.93 6.34
CA ILE A 10 0.89 -12.28 5.36
C ILE A 10 0.66 -11.56 4.02
N GLY A 11 -0.56 -11.63 3.49
CA GLY A 11 -0.89 -11.11 2.17
C GLY A 11 -0.83 -9.59 2.10
N LEU A 12 -1.27 -8.89 3.15
CA LEU A 12 -1.20 -7.44 3.23
C LEU A 12 0.25 -6.97 3.30
N SER A 13 1.07 -7.54 4.19
CA SER A 13 2.49 -7.22 4.30
C SER A 13 3.23 -7.41 2.98
N TYR A 14 3.06 -8.58 2.34
CA TYR A 14 3.64 -8.85 1.03
C TYR A 14 3.23 -7.79 -0.01
N THR A 15 1.95 -7.42 -0.01
CA THR A 15 1.39 -6.47 -0.99
C THR A 15 1.93 -5.06 -0.77
N ILE A 16 1.97 -4.59 0.47
CA ILE A 16 2.55 -3.29 0.84
C ILE A 16 4.00 -3.23 0.37
N MET A 17 4.81 -4.21 0.77
CA MET A 17 6.22 -4.30 0.40
C MET A 17 6.41 -4.26 -1.12
N LYS A 18 5.63 -5.05 -1.87
CA LYS A 18 5.70 -5.08 -3.34
C LYS A 18 5.24 -3.77 -3.98
N MET A 19 4.21 -3.13 -3.44
CA MET A 19 3.77 -1.80 -3.89
C MET A 19 4.85 -0.75 -3.64
N GLU A 20 5.51 -0.78 -2.47
CA GLU A 20 6.61 0.14 -2.13
C GLU A 20 7.80 -0.06 -3.08
N GLN A 21 8.18 -1.30 -3.39
CA GLN A 21 9.22 -1.61 -4.38
C GLN A 21 8.88 -1.08 -5.79
N GLN A 22 7.60 -1.13 -6.19
CA GLN A 22 7.16 -0.66 -7.50
C GLN A 22 7.06 0.87 -7.60
N ASN A 23 6.82 1.54 -6.47
CA ASN A 23 6.56 2.98 -6.42
C ASN A 23 7.74 3.81 -5.90
N THR A 24 8.77 3.19 -5.32
CA THR A 24 9.94 3.92 -4.81
C THR A 24 11.00 4.11 -5.89
N ASN A 25 11.51 5.33 -5.98
CA ASN A 25 12.67 5.69 -6.77
C ASN A 25 13.55 6.70 -6.01
N SER A 26 14.52 7.33 -6.67
CA SER A 26 15.45 8.25 -6.01
C SER A 26 14.84 9.59 -5.56
N LYS A 27 13.55 9.85 -5.85
CA LYS A 27 12.89 11.14 -5.56
C LYS A 27 11.59 10.99 -4.75
N GLU A 28 10.94 9.85 -4.85
CA GLU A 28 9.65 9.56 -4.23
C GLU A 28 9.63 8.10 -3.76
N GLY A 29 8.86 7.83 -2.72
CA GLY A 29 8.84 6.52 -2.06
C GLY A 29 8.33 6.60 -0.65
N VAL A 30 8.38 5.47 0.04
CA VAL A 30 7.94 5.33 1.43
C VAL A 30 9.16 4.99 2.29
N GLU A 31 9.32 5.70 3.39
CA GLU A 31 10.30 5.37 4.43
C GLU A 31 9.57 4.90 5.69
N VAL A 32 9.80 3.64 6.07
CA VAL A 32 9.34 3.11 7.35
C VAL A 32 10.27 3.62 8.45
N LEU A 33 9.71 4.43 9.35
CA LEU A 33 10.41 5.03 10.47
C LEU A 33 10.39 4.11 11.68
N GLN A 34 9.21 3.59 12.03
CA GLN A 34 9.01 2.74 13.18
C GLN A 34 7.92 1.70 12.90
N GLN A 35 8.15 0.47 13.34
CA GLN A 35 7.17 -0.61 13.34
C GLN A 35 7.34 -1.38 14.65
N VAL A 36 6.45 -1.17 15.62
CA VAL A 36 6.54 -1.79 16.95
C VAL A 36 5.22 -2.41 17.37
N PRO A 37 5.23 -3.58 18.03
CA PRO A 37 4.03 -4.09 18.67
C PRO A 37 3.62 -3.15 19.80
N PHE A 38 2.33 -3.02 20.05
CA PHE A 38 1.81 -2.34 21.22
C PHE A 38 0.73 -3.18 21.87
N GLU A 39 0.63 -3.06 23.19
CA GLU A 39 -0.49 -3.57 23.97
C GLU A 39 -1.22 -2.35 24.54
N ASP A 40 -2.53 -2.29 24.36
CA ASP A 40 -3.37 -1.24 24.91
C ASP A 40 -4.57 -1.85 25.63
N GLU A 41 -4.92 -1.29 26.78
CA GLU A 41 -6.01 -1.80 27.64
C GLU A 41 -7.38 -1.81 26.91
N LYS A 42 -7.59 -0.92 25.94
CA LYS A 42 -8.82 -0.81 25.15
C LYS A 42 -8.69 -1.41 23.76
N LEU A 43 -7.54 -1.26 23.11
CA LEU A 43 -7.32 -1.69 21.72
C LEU A 43 -6.83 -3.13 21.61
N GLY A 44 -6.37 -3.74 22.71
CA GLY A 44 -5.74 -5.06 22.72
C GLY A 44 -4.32 -5.03 22.14
N ASN A 45 -3.88 -6.17 21.63
CA ASN A 45 -2.55 -6.30 21.01
C ASN A 45 -2.63 -5.86 19.54
N GLY A 46 -1.70 -5.01 19.13
CA GLY A 46 -1.65 -4.48 17.77
C GLY A 46 -0.24 -4.13 17.32
N GLN A 47 -0.15 -3.59 16.11
CA GLN A 47 1.08 -3.09 15.53
C GLN A 47 0.94 -1.60 15.27
N TYR A 48 1.87 -0.81 15.80
CA TYR A 48 2.03 0.59 15.46
C TYR A 48 3.05 0.69 14.34
N THR A 49 2.70 1.44 13.29
CA THR A 49 3.61 1.74 12.19
C THR A 49 3.57 3.22 11.88
N SER A 50 4.76 3.80 11.74
CA SER A 50 4.99 5.19 11.35
C SER A 50 5.78 5.23 10.05
N LYS A 51 5.27 5.96 9.06
CA LYS A 51 5.83 6.04 7.71
C LYS A 51 5.86 7.48 7.19
N ASP A 52 6.95 7.83 6.52
CA ASP A 52 7.06 9.05 5.74
C ASP A 52 6.85 8.74 4.26
N TYR A 53 5.87 9.41 3.65
CA TYR A 53 5.57 9.30 2.23
C TYR A 53 6.11 10.51 1.48
N HIS A 54 7.05 10.28 0.56
CA HIS A 54 7.57 11.30 -0.35
C HIS A 54 6.79 11.26 -1.67
N LEU A 55 5.78 12.13 -1.84
CA LEU A 55 4.77 12.03 -2.92
C LEU A 55 4.89 13.09 -4.02
N GLN A 56 6.09 13.60 -4.29
CA GLN A 56 6.33 14.80 -5.11
C GLN A 56 5.59 14.82 -6.48
N SER A 57 5.55 13.70 -7.20
CA SER A 57 4.87 13.63 -8.51
C SER A 57 3.37 13.32 -8.42
N LYS A 58 2.92 12.74 -7.31
CA LYS A 58 1.55 12.24 -7.10
C LYS A 58 0.59 13.29 -6.55
N ILE A 59 1.10 14.46 -6.20
CA ILE A 59 0.33 15.53 -5.59
C ILE A 59 -0.42 16.36 -6.65
N PRO A 60 -1.72 16.63 -6.44
CA PRO A 60 -2.50 17.49 -7.32
C PRO A 60 -1.86 18.86 -7.54
N SER A 61 -1.90 19.36 -8.78
CA SER A 61 -1.22 20.60 -9.17
C SER A 61 -1.66 21.84 -8.36
N TRP A 62 -2.93 21.90 -7.93
CA TRP A 62 -3.44 23.02 -7.14
C TRP A 62 -2.76 23.11 -5.76
N MET A 63 -2.30 21.99 -5.20
CA MET A 63 -1.64 21.92 -3.89
C MET A 63 -0.20 22.46 -3.94
N LYS A 64 0.46 22.35 -5.10
CA LYS A 64 1.79 22.93 -5.34
C LYS A 64 1.80 24.46 -5.32
N GLY A 65 0.63 25.11 -5.39
CA GLY A 65 0.49 26.56 -5.36
C GLY A 65 0.71 27.19 -3.99
N PHE A 66 0.59 26.42 -2.90
CA PHE A 66 0.72 26.93 -1.53
C PHE A 66 1.63 26.10 -0.62
N ALA A 67 2.00 24.87 -1.02
CA ALA A 67 2.96 24.04 -0.29
C ALA A 67 4.25 23.84 -1.12
N PRO A 68 5.45 24.18 -0.59
CA PRO A 68 6.70 23.88 -1.26
C PRO A 68 6.90 22.37 -1.37
N ALA A 69 7.61 21.89 -2.39
CA ALA A 69 7.80 20.46 -2.65
C ALA A 69 8.47 19.69 -1.49
N SER A 70 9.20 20.38 -0.62
CA SER A 70 9.82 19.85 0.60
C SER A 70 8.87 19.75 1.80
N ALA A 71 7.71 20.40 1.76
CA ALA A 71 6.69 20.35 2.81
C ALA A 71 5.63 19.25 2.57
N LEU A 72 5.81 18.44 1.52
CA LEU A 72 4.85 17.44 1.07
C LEU A 72 5.29 16.01 1.43
N THR A 73 5.83 15.87 2.63
CA THR A 73 5.99 14.57 3.28
C THR A 73 4.73 14.32 4.08
N VAL A 74 4.00 13.27 3.75
CA VAL A 74 2.86 12.83 4.58
C VAL A 74 3.40 11.89 5.62
N HIS A 75 3.20 12.23 6.89
CA HIS A 75 3.49 11.34 8.01
C HIS A 75 2.22 10.54 8.32
N GLU A 76 2.26 9.22 8.12
CA GLU A 76 1.17 8.34 8.51
C GLU A 76 1.49 7.73 9.87
N GLU A 77 0.54 7.86 10.79
CA GLU A 77 0.45 7.05 12.00
C GLU A 77 -0.79 6.17 11.90
N SER A 78 -0.62 4.86 12.03
CA SER A 78 -1.72 3.90 11.88
C SER A 78 -1.96 3.15 13.20
N TRP A 79 -3.18 3.23 13.73
CA TRP A 79 -3.65 2.48 14.90
C TRP A 79 -4.92 1.70 14.54
N CYS A 80 -4.94 0.40 14.86
CA CYS A 80 -6.09 -0.46 14.57
C CYS A 80 -6.94 -0.70 15.85
N ALA A 81 -7.98 0.13 16.14
CA ALA A 81 -9.11 -0.19 17.07
C ALA A 81 -10.19 0.92 17.24
N TYR A 82 -11.30 0.63 17.94
CA TYR A 82 -12.68 1.20 17.88
C TYR A 82 -13.27 1.58 19.28
N PRO A 83 -14.39 2.38 19.49
CA PRO A 83 -15.22 3.24 18.60
C PRO A 83 -15.28 4.76 18.88
N ASN A 84 -15.31 5.54 17.78
CA ASN A 84 -16.36 6.52 17.41
C ASN A 84 -16.04 7.05 15.98
N SER A 85 -16.73 6.61 14.92
CA SER A 85 -16.44 7.09 13.54
C SER A 85 -17.53 6.78 12.50
N ARG A 86 -17.52 7.56 11.41
CA ARG A 86 -18.30 7.31 10.18
C ARG A 86 -17.72 6.09 9.48
N THR A 87 -18.51 5.03 9.33
CA THR A 87 -18.08 3.77 8.70
C THR A 87 -18.49 3.76 7.24
N GLU A 88 -17.51 3.61 6.33
CA GLU A 88 -17.76 3.36 4.91
C GLU A 88 -17.31 1.95 4.53
N ILE A 89 -18.18 1.20 3.86
CA ILE A 89 -17.85 -0.13 3.35
C ILE A 89 -17.18 0.03 1.99
N ILE A 90 -15.94 -0.45 1.87
CA ILE A 90 -15.20 -0.49 0.61
C ILE A 90 -15.27 -1.91 0.05
N ASP A 91 -16.00 -2.08 -1.06
CA ASP A 91 -15.98 -3.33 -1.82
C ASP A 91 -14.71 -3.39 -2.68
N ILE A 92 -13.82 -4.32 -2.39
CA ILE A 92 -12.58 -4.50 -3.16
C ILE A 92 -12.87 -4.89 -4.61
N ALA A 93 -14.01 -5.49 -4.93
CA ALA A 93 -14.36 -5.79 -6.32
C ALA A 93 -14.71 -4.52 -7.13
N SER A 94 -15.05 -3.41 -6.45
CA SER A 94 -15.40 -2.15 -7.11
C SER A 94 -14.22 -1.54 -7.87
N GLN A 95 -14.52 -0.93 -9.02
CA GLN A 95 -13.54 -0.20 -9.82
C GLN A 95 -13.74 1.31 -9.60
N SER A 96 -12.69 2.02 -9.19
CA SER A 96 -12.67 3.50 -9.18
C SER A 96 -11.90 4.05 -10.38
N ARG A 97 -12.41 5.13 -10.97
CA ARG A 97 -11.79 5.86 -12.10
C ARG A 97 -11.42 7.30 -11.75
N ASP A 98 -11.38 7.61 -10.46
CA ASP A 98 -11.03 8.94 -9.95
C ASP A 98 -9.55 9.30 -10.22
N TYR A 99 -9.17 10.53 -9.86
CA TYR A 99 -7.79 11.01 -10.00
C TYR A 99 -6.79 10.09 -9.28
N TRP A 100 -7.13 9.69 -8.05
CA TRP A 100 -6.23 8.95 -7.17
C TRP A 100 -6.00 7.53 -7.65
N SER A 101 -7.01 6.86 -8.22
CA SER A 101 -6.86 5.53 -8.80
C SER A 101 -5.85 5.52 -9.96
N LYS A 102 -5.73 6.64 -10.69
CA LYS A 102 -4.69 6.84 -11.71
C LYS A 102 -3.34 7.20 -11.08
N ALA A 103 -3.32 8.10 -10.11
CA ALA A 103 -2.08 8.57 -9.46
C ALA A 103 -1.34 7.46 -8.71
N ILE A 104 -2.06 6.50 -8.11
CA ILE A 104 -1.46 5.35 -7.41
C ILE A 104 -0.70 4.43 -8.37
N SER A 105 -1.05 4.42 -9.67
CA SER A 105 -0.39 3.61 -10.70
C SER A 105 -0.40 2.10 -10.41
N ALA A 106 -1.44 1.61 -9.72
CA ALA A 106 -1.62 0.19 -9.44
C ALA A 106 -2.09 -0.60 -10.68
N PRO A 107 -1.64 -1.85 -10.87
CA PRO A 107 -2.18 -2.73 -11.91
C PRO A 107 -3.70 -2.89 -11.77
N ASN A 108 -4.42 -2.70 -12.88
CA ASN A 108 -5.87 -2.92 -12.89
C ASN A 108 -6.19 -4.39 -13.17
N VAL A 109 -6.33 -5.18 -12.10
CA VAL A 109 -6.77 -6.57 -12.19
C VAL A 109 -8.29 -6.63 -12.01
N ASP A 110 -8.98 -7.26 -12.96
CA ASP A 110 -10.42 -7.49 -12.85
C ASP A 110 -10.73 -8.67 -11.92
N LEU A 111 -11.07 -8.37 -10.67
CA LEU A 111 -11.40 -9.39 -9.66
C LEU A 111 -12.69 -10.17 -9.98
N THR A 112 -13.53 -9.66 -10.88
CA THR A 112 -14.74 -10.36 -11.33
C THR A 112 -14.44 -11.46 -12.36
N ALA A 113 -13.23 -11.46 -12.92
CA ALA A 113 -12.72 -12.48 -13.84
C ALA A 113 -11.55 -13.30 -13.24
N PHE A 114 -10.89 -12.78 -12.21
CA PHE A 114 -9.75 -13.43 -11.57
C PHE A 114 -10.15 -14.65 -10.74
N ARG A 115 -9.43 -15.76 -10.94
CA ARG A 115 -9.49 -16.94 -10.07
C ARG A 115 -8.07 -17.40 -9.75
N SER A 116 -7.79 -17.56 -8.46
CA SER A 116 -6.52 -18.08 -7.96
C SER A 116 -6.31 -19.53 -8.38
N GLN A 117 -5.11 -19.84 -8.86
CA GLN A 117 -4.74 -21.22 -9.22
C GLN A 117 -4.34 -22.05 -7.99
N ARG A 118 -3.82 -21.42 -6.94
CA ARG A 118 -3.36 -22.11 -5.73
C ARG A 118 -4.46 -22.35 -4.70
N THR A 119 -5.46 -21.47 -4.65
CA THR A 119 -6.54 -21.52 -3.64
C THR A 119 -7.91 -21.78 -4.24
N SER A 120 -8.04 -21.72 -5.57
CA SER A 120 -9.33 -21.75 -6.29
C SER A 120 -10.30 -20.62 -5.95
N ARG A 121 -9.89 -19.61 -5.16
CA ARG A 121 -10.72 -18.46 -4.76
C ARG A 121 -10.94 -17.49 -5.90
N GLY A 122 -12.06 -16.79 -5.87
CA GLY A 122 -12.55 -15.96 -6.97
C GLY A 122 -13.28 -16.77 -8.04
N PRO A 123 -13.95 -16.13 -9.01
CA PRO A 123 -14.10 -14.68 -9.16
C PRO A 123 -14.99 -14.03 -8.09
N LEU A 124 -14.73 -12.76 -7.82
CA LEU A 124 -15.52 -11.95 -6.89
C LEU A 124 -16.69 -11.29 -7.64
N LEU A 125 -17.81 -12.00 -7.72
CA LEU A 125 -19.04 -11.49 -8.33
C LEU A 125 -19.83 -10.60 -7.34
N LYS A 126 -20.91 -9.98 -7.82
CA LYS A 126 -21.81 -9.21 -6.95
C LYS A 126 -22.33 -10.10 -5.81
N GLY A 127 -22.20 -9.65 -4.56
CA GLY A 127 -22.56 -10.42 -3.38
C GLY A 127 -21.52 -11.48 -2.97
N TRP A 128 -20.27 -11.37 -3.44
CA TRP A 128 -19.20 -12.31 -3.08
C TRP A 128 -18.98 -12.40 -1.56
N MET A 129 -19.25 -11.33 -0.81
CA MET A 129 -19.08 -11.28 0.65
C MET A 129 -19.96 -12.33 1.36
N ASP A 130 -21.16 -12.60 0.84
CA ASP A 130 -22.09 -13.55 1.44
C ASP A 130 -21.70 -15.01 1.15
N SER A 131 -21.08 -15.24 -0.01
CA SER A 131 -20.79 -16.57 -0.56
C SER A 131 -19.34 -17.04 -0.38
N CYS A 132 -18.38 -16.14 -0.17
CA CYS A 132 -16.97 -16.49 -0.01
C CYS A 132 -16.65 -16.93 1.42
N ARG A 133 -15.91 -18.03 1.54
CA ARG A 133 -15.30 -18.48 2.79
C ARG A 133 -13.84 -18.91 2.53
N PRO A 134 -12.88 -18.56 3.39
CA PRO A 134 -13.01 -17.66 4.54
C PRO A 134 -13.26 -16.19 4.12
N VAL A 135 -13.79 -15.39 5.05
CA VAL A 135 -13.99 -13.95 4.88
C VAL A 135 -13.67 -13.22 6.18
N MET A 136 -13.00 -12.07 6.07
CA MET A 136 -12.63 -11.19 7.18
C MET A 136 -12.96 -9.73 6.86
N THR A 137 -12.93 -8.85 7.87
CA THR A 137 -13.15 -7.41 7.72
C THR A 137 -12.04 -6.65 8.42
N THR A 138 -11.47 -5.64 7.75
CA THR A 138 -10.47 -4.74 8.33
C THR A 138 -11.09 -3.38 8.57
N TYR A 139 -10.89 -2.83 9.77
CA TYR A 139 -11.26 -1.47 10.13
C TYR A 139 -10.00 -0.60 10.13
N LYS A 140 -9.94 0.39 9.23
CA LYS A 140 -8.85 1.37 9.17
C LYS A 140 -9.39 2.73 9.57
N LEU A 141 -8.97 3.24 10.71
CA LEU A 141 -9.32 4.57 11.19
C LEU A 141 -8.32 5.59 10.62
N VAL A 142 -8.83 6.56 9.87
CA VAL A 142 -8.03 7.68 9.36
C VAL A 142 -8.58 8.95 10.00
N ILE A 143 -7.71 9.67 10.71
CA ILE A 143 -8.02 10.97 11.30
C ILE A 143 -7.14 11.99 10.58
N MET A 144 -7.76 13.03 10.04
CA MET A 144 -7.07 14.13 9.38
C MET A 144 -7.56 15.43 9.98
N ASP A 145 -6.63 16.27 10.43
CA ASP A 145 -6.88 17.64 10.87
C ASP A 145 -5.92 18.54 10.09
N ALA A 146 -6.47 19.36 9.18
CA ALA A 146 -5.68 20.29 8.39
C ALA A 146 -6.08 21.74 8.71
N PRO A 147 -5.45 22.37 9.73
CA PRO A 147 -5.81 23.70 10.21
C PRO A 147 -5.28 24.82 9.28
N ILE A 148 -5.61 24.75 7.99
CA ILE A 148 -5.24 25.73 6.97
C ILE A 148 -6.42 26.65 6.70
N TRP A 149 -6.24 27.93 7.02
CA TRP A 149 -7.26 28.95 6.83
C TRP A 149 -7.71 29.02 5.35
N GLY A 150 -9.01 28.82 5.12
CA GLY A 150 -9.64 28.88 3.79
C GLY A 150 -9.43 27.67 2.87
N LEU A 151 -8.58 26.70 3.24
CA LEU A 151 -8.29 25.51 2.42
C LEU A 151 -8.42 24.17 3.16
N GLY A 152 -8.61 24.16 4.48
CA GLY A 152 -8.65 22.95 5.32
C GLY A 152 -9.56 21.86 4.79
N GLU A 153 -10.86 22.13 4.63
CA GLU A 153 -11.85 21.15 4.14
C GLU A 153 -11.46 20.55 2.78
N ARG A 154 -11.01 21.37 1.83
CA ARG A 154 -10.56 20.89 0.51
C ARG A 154 -9.31 20.02 0.59
N LEU A 155 -8.41 20.31 1.52
CA LEU A 155 -7.20 19.51 1.72
C LEU A 155 -7.53 18.18 2.40
N GLU A 156 -8.37 18.21 3.43
CA GLU A 156 -8.87 17.03 4.13
C GLU A 156 -9.57 16.08 3.18
N ASP A 157 -10.56 16.56 2.41
CA ASP A 157 -11.27 15.78 1.40
C ASP A 157 -10.31 15.17 0.38
N CYS A 158 -9.31 15.94 -0.05
CA CYS A 158 -8.35 15.50 -1.04
C CYS A 158 -7.47 14.37 -0.52
N ILE A 159 -6.93 14.50 0.70
CA ILE A 159 -6.09 13.48 1.33
C ILE A 159 -6.91 12.24 1.68
N ILE A 160 -8.11 12.40 2.25
CA ILE A 160 -9.01 11.28 2.57
C ILE A 160 -9.37 10.50 1.30
N ALA A 161 -9.64 11.18 0.19
CA ALA A 161 -9.88 10.52 -1.09
C ALA A 161 -8.64 9.75 -1.59
N GLY A 162 -7.44 10.28 -1.36
CA GLY A 162 -6.17 9.62 -1.68
C GLY A 162 -5.96 8.34 -0.88
N GLU A 163 -6.12 8.43 0.45
CA GLU A 163 -6.04 7.29 1.37
C GLU A 163 -7.06 6.20 1.03
N ARG A 164 -8.31 6.60 0.77
CA ARG A 164 -9.37 5.67 0.36
C ARG A 164 -8.99 4.91 -0.92
N ALA A 165 -8.44 5.60 -1.91
CA ALA A 165 -8.00 4.98 -3.15
C ALA A 165 -6.79 4.06 -2.92
N LEU A 166 -5.86 4.44 -2.04
CA LEU A 166 -4.69 3.64 -1.67
C LEU A 166 -5.11 2.34 -0.98
N PHE A 167 -6.01 2.40 0.00
CA PHE A 167 -6.54 1.21 0.65
C PHE A 167 -7.27 0.31 -0.35
N LEU A 168 -8.14 0.87 -1.20
CA LEU A 168 -8.83 0.06 -2.22
C LEU A 168 -7.82 -0.64 -3.15
N ALA A 169 -6.82 0.07 -3.65
CA ALA A 169 -5.80 -0.49 -4.52
C ALA A 169 -4.99 -1.59 -3.82
N CYS A 170 -4.53 -1.34 -2.59
CA CYS A 170 -3.76 -2.29 -1.79
C CYS A 170 -4.56 -3.58 -1.54
N HIS A 171 -5.81 -3.48 -1.10
CA HIS A 171 -6.63 -4.66 -0.83
C HIS A 171 -7.01 -5.43 -2.10
N ARG A 172 -7.22 -4.72 -3.21
CA ARG A 172 -7.41 -5.36 -4.53
C ARG A 172 -6.20 -6.18 -4.94
N LEU A 173 -5.02 -5.60 -4.82
CA LEU A 173 -3.76 -6.25 -5.17
C LEU A 173 -3.44 -7.40 -4.21
N CYS A 174 -3.77 -7.28 -2.93
CA CYS A 174 -3.63 -8.36 -1.96
C CYS A 174 -4.38 -9.61 -2.41
N PHE A 175 -5.64 -9.47 -2.87
CA PHE A 175 -6.34 -10.61 -3.43
C PHE A 175 -5.83 -11.03 -4.81
N ALA A 176 -5.50 -10.09 -5.69
CA ALA A 176 -4.99 -10.41 -7.04
C ALA A 176 -3.63 -11.13 -7.04
N TRP A 177 -2.81 -10.88 -6.03
CA TRP A 177 -1.49 -11.50 -5.84
C TRP A 177 -1.52 -12.68 -4.88
N ILE A 178 -2.70 -13.21 -4.55
CA ILE A 178 -2.83 -14.36 -3.63
C ILE A 178 -1.96 -15.54 -4.04
N ASP A 179 -1.84 -15.84 -5.33
CA ASP A 179 -1.00 -16.94 -5.79
C ASP A 179 0.50 -16.72 -5.52
N GLU A 180 0.93 -15.48 -5.32
CA GLU A 180 2.33 -15.13 -5.04
C GLU A 180 2.69 -15.29 -3.56
N TRP A 181 1.78 -14.93 -2.64
CA TRP A 181 2.06 -14.95 -1.20
C TRP A 181 1.42 -16.11 -0.42
N TYR A 182 0.44 -16.82 -1.00
CA TYR A 182 -0.25 -17.89 -0.30
C TYR A 182 0.71 -18.97 0.19
N GLY A 183 0.60 -19.37 1.46
CA GLY A 183 1.49 -20.37 2.07
C GLY A 183 2.89 -19.88 2.44
N MET A 184 3.18 -18.58 2.34
CA MET A 184 4.35 -18.00 3.01
C MET A 184 4.17 -18.06 4.53
N THR A 185 5.28 -18.10 5.25
CA THR A 185 5.32 -18.00 6.72
C THR A 185 5.54 -16.56 7.16
N LEU A 186 5.16 -16.24 8.40
CA LEU A 186 5.40 -14.92 8.98
C LEU A 186 6.90 -14.57 8.99
N ASP A 187 7.77 -15.53 9.32
CA ASP A 187 9.23 -15.36 9.33
C ASP A 187 9.77 -14.99 7.94
N GLN A 188 9.25 -15.63 6.88
CA GLN A 188 9.62 -15.29 5.50
C GLN A 188 9.19 -13.87 5.14
N ILE A 189 7.99 -13.45 5.54
CA ILE A 189 7.51 -12.09 5.31
C ILE A 189 8.37 -11.06 6.04
N GLN A 190 8.67 -11.30 7.32
CA GLN A 190 9.51 -10.39 8.12
C GLN A 190 10.90 -10.23 7.53
N GLU A 191 11.53 -11.31 7.06
CA GLU A 191 12.84 -11.21 6.40
C GLU A 191 12.73 -10.46 5.06
N MET A 192 11.65 -10.67 4.29
CA MET A 192 11.41 -9.93 3.05
C MET A 192 11.18 -8.43 3.28
N GLU A 193 10.42 -8.07 4.32
CA GLU A 193 10.22 -6.67 4.75
C GLU A 193 11.57 -6.04 5.12
N ARG A 194 12.38 -6.72 5.94
CA ARG A 194 13.71 -6.24 6.34
C ARG A 194 14.63 -5.99 5.14
N GLN A 195 14.65 -6.90 4.17
CA GLN A 195 15.46 -6.75 2.96
C GLN A 195 14.95 -5.59 2.08
N THR A 196 13.63 -5.47 1.95
CA THR A 196 13.01 -4.40 1.19
C THR A 196 13.34 -3.04 1.80
N ASP A 197 13.17 -2.88 3.10
CA ASP A 197 13.50 -1.64 3.82
C ASP A 197 14.96 -1.20 3.58
N LEU A 198 15.89 -2.14 3.65
CA LEU A 198 17.31 -1.86 3.38
C LEU A 198 17.56 -1.41 1.93
N LEU A 199 16.86 -2.00 0.96
CA LEU A 199 16.96 -1.64 -0.45
C LEU A 199 16.33 -0.28 -0.76
N LEU A 200 15.17 0.00 -0.17
CA LEU A 200 14.45 1.25 -0.34
C LEU A 200 15.23 2.42 0.27
N LYS A 201 15.76 2.25 1.49
CA LYS A 201 16.63 3.25 2.14
C LYS A 201 17.89 3.53 1.32
N LYS A 202 18.49 2.52 0.68
CA LYS A 202 19.61 2.72 -0.25
C LYS A 202 19.19 3.46 -1.53
N THR A 203 17.98 3.21 -2.03
CA THR A 203 17.46 3.84 -3.25
C THR A 203 17.16 5.31 -3.05
N LEU A 204 16.55 5.68 -1.91
CA LEU A 204 16.28 7.07 -1.53
C LEU A 204 17.56 7.89 -1.31
N LYS A 205 18.63 7.26 -0.79
CA LYS A 205 19.92 7.93 -0.55
C LYS A 205 20.80 8.11 -1.80
N LYS A 206 20.47 7.48 -2.93
CA LYS A 206 21.26 7.62 -4.17
C LYS A 206 20.95 8.96 -4.85
N PRO A 207 21.95 9.82 -5.11
CA PRO A 207 21.74 11.03 -5.90
C PRO A 207 21.30 10.64 -7.31
N ALA A 208 20.26 11.31 -7.82
CA ALA A 208 19.75 11.07 -9.17
C ALA A 208 20.89 11.26 -10.20
N LYS A 209 21.27 10.20 -10.92
CA LYS A 209 22.23 10.33 -12.02
C LYS A 209 21.61 11.26 -13.08
N ALA A 210 22.28 12.39 -13.33
CA ALA A 210 21.96 13.29 -14.42
C ALA A 210 22.00 12.53 -15.75
N GLY A 211 21.01 12.78 -16.61
CA GLY A 211 20.68 11.95 -17.75
C GLY A 211 21.84 11.67 -18.70
N SER A 212 21.88 10.45 -19.21
CA SER A 212 22.52 10.13 -20.48
C SER A 212 21.52 9.35 -21.32
N LYS A 213 21.21 9.87 -22.51
CA LYS A 213 20.51 9.10 -23.55
C LYS A 213 21.44 7.96 -23.93
N HIS A 214 21.10 6.73 -23.54
CA HIS A 214 21.52 5.56 -24.27
C HIS A 214 20.42 4.51 -24.26
N ASP A 215 19.94 4.23 -25.46
CA ASP A 215 19.12 3.07 -25.79
C ASP A 215 19.94 1.80 -25.48
N GLY A 216 19.37 0.92 -24.65
CA GLY A 216 20.08 -0.23 -24.09
C GLY A 216 19.25 -0.90 -23.00
N LYS A 217 18.59 -2.01 -23.37
CA LYS A 217 17.81 -2.96 -22.55
C LYS A 217 17.93 -2.73 -21.03
N ARG A 218 16.93 -2.04 -20.47
CA ARG A 218 16.74 -1.82 -19.03
C ARG A 218 16.52 -3.17 -18.35
N LYS A 219 17.53 -3.65 -17.60
CA LYS A 219 17.35 -4.83 -16.74
C LYS A 219 16.29 -4.51 -15.69
N THR A 220 15.32 -5.39 -15.53
CA THR A 220 14.26 -5.22 -14.54
C THR A 220 14.76 -5.66 -13.17
N LEU A 221 14.27 -5.06 -12.07
CA LEU A 221 14.60 -5.47 -10.70
C LEU A 221 14.35 -6.98 -10.46
N LYS A 222 13.45 -7.59 -11.24
CA LYS A 222 13.26 -9.05 -11.27
C LYS A 222 14.54 -9.81 -11.64
N GLU A 223 15.36 -9.30 -12.55
CA GLU A 223 16.57 -9.95 -13.05
C GLU A 223 17.75 -9.84 -12.07
N GLU A 224 17.80 -8.79 -11.23
CA GLU A 224 18.81 -8.67 -10.18
C GLU A 224 18.53 -9.63 -9.00
N ILE A 225 17.25 -9.93 -8.72
CA ILE A 225 16.85 -10.84 -7.64
C ILE A 225 17.08 -12.31 -8.04
N VAL A 226 16.77 -12.71 -9.28
CA VAL A 226 17.00 -14.08 -9.77
C VAL A 226 18.50 -14.44 -9.77
N ALA A 227 19.37 -13.46 -10.02
CA ALA A 227 20.82 -13.66 -10.02
C ALA A 227 21.39 -13.93 -8.61
N VAL A 228 20.77 -13.38 -7.55
CA VAL A 228 21.20 -13.59 -6.16
C VAL A 228 20.63 -14.90 -5.60
N GLY A 229 19.41 -15.29 -6.00
CA GLY A 229 18.78 -16.55 -5.59
C GLY A 229 19.33 -17.82 -6.25
N SER A 230 20.21 -17.71 -7.26
CA SER A 230 20.86 -18.86 -7.92
C SER A 230 22.27 -19.16 -7.41
N CYS A 231 22.74 -18.42 -6.39
CA CYS A 231 23.97 -18.75 -5.67
C CYS A 231 23.62 -19.38 -4.31
N THR A 232 23.09 -20.60 -4.34
CA THR A 232 23.22 -21.63 -3.30
C THR A 232 22.71 -22.96 -3.84
#